data_AF-A0A1S3HV77-F1
#
_entry.id   AF-A0A1S3HV77-F1
#
_cell.length_a   1.000
_cell.length_b   1.000
_cell.length_c   1.000
_cell.angle_alpha   90.00
_cell.angle_beta   90.00
_cell.angle_gamma   90.00
#
_symmetry.space_group_name_H-M   'P 1'
#
loop_
_entity.id
_entity.type
_entity.pdbx_description
1 polymer ?
#
loop_
_entity_poly.entity_id
_entity_poly.type
_entity_poly.pdbx_seq_one_letter_code
_entity_poly.pdbx_strand_id
1 'polypeptide(L)'
;MTAPSICSDTTEAVDLFEPQGLYLKPIARINVSVQLPQLKSPGKSISNWEVMEKVKGMVKPHQFVTLKVAKSTLDFIRFEGETENKALIKTLIDRLDGKTIKLVGFPDQLKVRAAEAKLNFPSRHDWDSFFRDAKNMNEMKFGERPDTIHFKELPCRWFANKKDENKDKPSEYILKKVMETFGEVRCVDIPMLDPYRREMSNKAGIQTFSFGQDITFEAFVQYKEYIGFVKAMTAFRGMKLLYKEGDGKAYTANSKIDFDRTKHLTDKNIRKRRIERDKLEQLEREREEKVRKEREEEERKKEEERKRLEEEEKERERKREEKLRKREERLQSREEKRRLKREERRRKEEERKMKLKIALEERKILIAQRKLETIRLLGELLCRVKVVKQQEELKQREKELEEEQKRRVEKEKQEKLRAVQKKLESEKRKKERLERQEKELRDKILKNVKLMEERKQEKEREFLRKKVAGQTRLKSAVIMKK
;
A
#
# COMPACT_ATOMS: atom_id res chain seq x y z
N MET A 1 7.48 44.81 -50.24
CA MET A 1 7.09 43.58 -50.94
C MET A 1 6.16 43.96 -52.07
N THR A 2 6.42 43.52 -53.29
CA THR A 2 5.53 43.71 -54.45
C THR A 2 4.77 42.40 -54.70
N ALA A 3 3.47 42.41 -54.43
CA ALA A 3 2.59 41.32 -54.83
C ALA A 3 2.54 41.20 -56.38
N PRO A 4 2.23 40.02 -56.94
CA PRO A 4 2.06 39.87 -58.38
C PRO A 4 0.95 40.80 -58.92
N SER A 5 1.25 41.55 -59.97
CA SER A 5 0.26 42.37 -60.69
C SER A 5 -0.27 41.62 -61.90
N ILE A 6 -1.54 41.81 -62.25
CA ILE A 6 -2.10 41.30 -63.52
C ILE A 6 -1.36 41.97 -64.68
N CYS A 7 -1.08 41.21 -65.74
CA CYS A 7 -0.41 41.67 -66.94
C CYS A 7 -1.36 41.55 -68.14
N SER A 8 -1.74 42.70 -68.68
CA SER A 8 -2.57 42.91 -69.87
C SER A 8 -1.86 42.47 -71.16
N ASP A 9 -0.65 42.98 -71.38
CA ASP A 9 0.17 42.75 -72.57
C ASP A 9 1.30 41.75 -72.28
N THR A 10 1.47 40.73 -73.12
CA THR A 10 2.57 39.74 -73.02
C THR A 10 3.46 39.67 -74.27
N THR A 11 3.40 40.66 -75.17
CA THR A 11 4.16 40.72 -76.43
C THR A 11 5.68 40.73 -76.25
N GLU A 12 6.21 41.53 -75.32
CA GLU A 12 7.65 41.59 -75.01
C GLU A 12 8.12 40.43 -74.09
N ALA A 13 7.39 39.32 -74.00
CA ALA A 13 7.78 38.18 -73.17
C ALA A 13 8.82 37.27 -73.86
N VAL A 14 9.80 36.81 -73.09
CA VAL A 14 10.83 35.84 -73.48
C VAL A 14 10.65 34.58 -72.63
N ASP A 15 10.77 33.40 -73.23
CA ASP A 15 10.56 32.13 -72.54
C ASP A 15 11.65 31.86 -71.49
N LEU A 16 11.25 31.39 -70.31
CA LEU A 16 12.16 30.99 -69.24
C LEU A 16 12.02 29.51 -68.91
N PHE A 17 10.80 29.04 -68.65
CA PHE A 17 10.50 27.62 -68.42
C PHE A 17 9.01 27.34 -68.67
N GLU A 18 8.68 27.05 -69.92
CA GLU A 18 7.32 26.81 -70.40
C GLU A 18 6.52 25.74 -69.61
N PRO A 19 7.09 24.59 -69.16
CA PRO A 19 6.31 23.59 -68.41
C PRO A 19 5.72 24.11 -67.09
N GLN A 20 6.32 25.14 -66.51
CA GLN A 20 5.81 25.83 -65.32
C GLN A 20 5.02 27.11 -65.67
N GLY A 21 4.94 27.51 -66.94
CA GLY A 21 4.31 28.74 -67.38
C GLY A 21 5.15 29.98 -67.07
N LEU A 22 6.48 29.84 -66.97
CA LEU A 22 7.39 30.91 -66.57
C LEU A 22 8.07 31.58 -67.78
N TYR A 23 8.07 32.91 -67.75
CA TYR A 23 8.59 33.81 -68.79
C TYR A 23 9.28 35.00 -68.11
N LEU A 24 10.04 35.78 -68.89
CA LEU A 24 10.67 37.04 -68.51
C LEU A 24 10.12 38.17 -69.36
N LYS A 25 9.67 39.28 -68.76
CA LYS A 25 9.27 40.50 -69.49
C LYS A 25 10.18 41.67 -69.09
N PRO A 26 10.60 42.56 -70.02
CA PRO A 26 11.34 43.77 -69.69
C PRO A 26 10.69 44.61 -68.59
N ILE A 27 11.50 45.11 -67.66
CA ILE A 27 11.09 46.11 -66.67
C ILE A 27 11.10 47.47 -67.36
N ALA A 28 9.94 47.88 -67.85
CA ALA A 28 9.77 49.15 -68.52
C ALA A 28 9.52 50.28 -67.51
N ARG A 29 10.58 50.98 -67.08
CA ARG A 29 10.47 52.08 -66.10
C ARG A 29 11.09 53.40 -66.54
N ILE A 30 10.45 54.49 -66.12
CA ILE A 30 10.82 55.87 -66.42
C ILE A 30 10.87 56.69 -65.13
N ASN A 31 11.92 57.51 -64.98
CA ASN A 31 12.05 58.47 -63.91
C ASN A 31 11.64 59.86 -64.43
N VAL A 32 10.64 60.46 -63.81
CA VAL A 32 10.14 61.81 -64.13
C VAL A 32 10.46 62.73 -62.97
N SER A 33 11.35 63.71 -63.17
CA SER A 33 11.71 64.72 -62.16
C SER A 33 11.09 66.07 -62.56
N VAL A 34 10.19 66.59 -61.73
CA VAL A 34 9.57 67.91 -61.89
C VAL A 34 10.29 68.88 -60.96
N GLN A 35 10.88 69.93 -61.51
CA GLN A 35 11.50 71.01 -60.75
C GLN A 35 10.42 71.91 -60.14
N LEU A 36 10.50 72.13 -58.83
CA LEU A 36 9.62 73.04 -58.09
C LEU A 36 10.22 74.47 -58.10
N PRO A 37 9.40 75.51 -57.88
CA PRO A 37 9.89 76.87 -57.75
C PRO A 37 10.36 77.11 -56.31
N GLN A 38 11.34 78.00 -56.12
CA GLN A 38 11.70 78.44 -54.76
C GLN A 38 10.54 79.26 -54.18
N LEU A 39 9.85 78.68 -53.20
CA LEU A 39 8.63 79.20 -52.59
C LEU A 39 8.91 80.46 -51.75
N LYS A 40 8.92 81.63 -52.41
CA LYS A 40 9.17 82.94 -51.78
C LYS A 40 8.10 83.39 -50.76
N SER A 41 6.98 82.67 -50.65
CA SER A 41 5.89 82.97 -49.73
C SER A 41 5.72 81.81 -48.73
N PRO A 42 5.91 82.04 -47.41
CA PRO A 42 5.67 80.99 -46.42
C PRO A 42 4.20 80.56 -46.41
N GLY A 43 3.96 79.28 -46.11
CA GLY A 43 2.60 78.71 -46.03
C GLY A 43 2.03 78.14 -47.33
N LYS A 44 2.58 78.45 -48.51
CA LYS A 44 2.22 77.75 -49.76
C LYS A 44 3.01 76.45 -49.90
N SER A 45 2.31 75.34 -50.17
CA SER A 45 2.92 74.04 -50.48
C SER A 45 2.36 73.47 -51.78
N ILE A 46 3.18 72.71 -52.52
CA ILE A 46 2.78 72.04 -53.76
C ILE A 46 2.39 70.60 -53.44
N SER A 47 1.19 70.19 -53.86
CA SER A 47 0.74 68.81 -53.66
C SER A 47 1.46 67.86 -54.61
N ASN A 48 2.11 66.83 -54.05
CA ASN A 48 2.68 65.72 -54.83
C ASN A 48 1.64 65.10 -55.79
N TRP A 49 0.36 65.07 -55.38
CA TRP A 49 -0.74 64.49 -56.16
C TRP A 49 -1.19 65.39 -57.32
N GLU A 50 -1.24 66.72 -57.15
CA GLU A 50 -1.59 67.63 -58.26
C GLU A 50 -0.57 67.51 -59.39
N VAL A 51 0.73 67.51 -59.05
CA VAL A 51 1.82 67.31 -60.03
C VAL A 51 1.73 65.92 -60.69
N MET A 52 1.37 64.89 -59.92
CA MET A 52 1.17 63.52 -60.42
C MET A 52 0.05 63.43 -61.46
N GLU A 53 -1.10 64.06 -61.21
CA GLU A 53 -2.22 64.09 -62.16
C GLU A 53 -1.90 64.91 -63.42
N LYS A 54 -1.13 66.00 -63.30
CA LYS A 54 -0.63 66.74 -64.47
C LYS A 54 0.29 65.86 -65.33
N VAL A 55 1.21 65.10 -64.72
CA VAL A 55 2.08 64.13 -65.42
C VAL A 55 1.26 63.02 -66.09
N LYS A 56 0.24 62.46 -65.41
CA LYS A 56 -0.71 61.50 -66.03
C LYS A 56 -1.49 62.11 -67.20
N GLY A 57 -1.86 63.38 -67.11
CA GLY A 57 -2.51 64.11 -68.20
C GLY A 57 -1.63 64.24 -69.45
N MET A 58 -0.34 64.52 -69.27
CA MET A 58 0.63 64.73 -70.37
C MET A 58 0.97 63.47 -71.18
N VAL A 59 0.80 62.26 -70.62
CA VAL A 59 1.13 61.00 -71.31
C VAL A 59 0.01 60.44 -72.19
N LYS A 60 -1.22 60.94 -72.03
CA LYS A 60 -2.41 60.46 -72.77
C LYS A 60 -2.17 60.42 -74.29
N PRO A 61 -2.72 59.41 -75.01
CA PRO A 61 -3.65 58.38 -74.55
C PRO A 61 -3.02 57.25 -73.71
N HIS A 62 -1.68 57.17 -73.65
CA HIS A 62 -0.97 56.16 -72.86
C HIS A 62 -1.15 56.38 -71.35
N GLN A 63 -0.91 55.32 -70.58
CA GLN A 63 -1.06 55.30 -69.13
C GLN A 63 0.13 54.60 -68.46
N PHE A 64 0.29 54.81 -67.16
CA PHE A 64 1.26 54.09 -66.33
C PHE A 64 0.56 52.93 -65.62
N VAL A 65 1.16 51.74 -65.63
CA VAL A 65 0.71 50.58 -64.82
C VAL A 65 0.85 50.89 -63.33
N THR A 66 1.90 51.63 -62.98
CA THR A 66 2.11 52.17 -61.64
C THR A 66 2.89 53.46 -61.77
N LEU A 67 2.46 54.51 -61.08
CA LEU A 67 3.21 55.75 -60.91
C LEU A 67 3.30 55.99 -59.40
N LYS A 68 4.50 56.27 -58.88
CA LYS A 68 4.75 56.50 -57.44
C LYS A 68 5.74 57.64 -57.25
N VAL A 69 5.65 58.34 -56.11
CA VAL A 69 6.67 59.31 -55.70
C VAL A 69 7.89 58.52 -55.19
N ALA A 70 9.03 58.67 -55.85
CA ALA A 70 10.30 58.04 -55.46
C ALA A 70 11.14 58.95 -54.54
N LYS A 71 11.05 60.27 -54.71
CA LYS A 71 11.58 61.28 -53.77
C LYS A 71 10.80 62.59 -53.93
N SER A 72 10.52 63.29 -52.84
CA SER A 72 10.03 64.67 -52.86
C SER A 72 10.97 65.53 -52.02
N THR A 73 11.32 66.72 -52.53
CA THR A 73 12.11 67.76 -51.85
C THR A 73 11.54 69.13 -52.18
N LEU A 74 12.03 70.18 -51.53
CA LEU A 74 11.62 71.57 -51.80
C LEU A 74 11.95 72.00 -53.25
N ASP A 75 13.02 71.46 -53.85
CA ASP A 75 13.48 71.82 -55.19
C ASP A 75 12.92 70.92 -56.31
N PHE A 76 12.55 69.67 -56.02
CA PHE A 76 12.03 68.75 -57.03
C PHE A 76 11.19 67.60 -56.47
N ILE A 77 10.24 67.14 -57.28
CA ILE A 77 9.53 65.87 -57.06
C ILE A 77 9.98 64.88 -58.14
N ARG A 78 10.50 63.72 -57.72
CA ARG A 78 10.84 62.61 -58.61
C ARG A 78 9.82 61.49 -58.47
N PHE A 79 9.15 61.19 -59.58
CA PHE A 79 8.29 60.04 -59.75
C PHE A 79 9.04 58.90 -60.45
N GLU A 80 8.72 57.66 -60.08
CA GLU A 80 9.10 56.45 -60.81
C GLU A 80 7.80 55.86 -61.39
N GLY A 81 7.73 55.76 -62.72
CA GLY A 81 6.62 55.16 -63.45
C GLY A 81 7.02 53.82 -64.06
N GLU A 82 6.13 52.83 -64.03
CA GLU A 82 6.23 51.57 -64.76
C GLU A 82 5.19 51.54 -65.89
N THR A 83 5.61 51.20 -67.10
CA THR A 83 4.75 51.02 -68.29
C THR A 83 4.59 49.54 -68.62
N GLU A 84 3.63 49.21 -69.47
CA GLU A 84 3.38 47.81 -69.87
C GLU A 84 4.54 47.26 -70.71
N ASN A 85 5.02 48.05 -71.67
CA ASN A 85 6.04 47.70 -72.66
C ASN A 85 7.19 48.73 -72.65
N LYS A 86 8.40 48.29 -73.01
CA LYS A 86 9.60 49.11 -73.12
C LYS A 86 9.55 50.06 -74.32
N ALA A 87 8.91 49.66 -75.43
CA ALA A 87 8.70 50.55 -76.58
C ALA A 87 7.99 51.87 -76.19
N LEU A 88 7.08 51.84 -75.20
CA LEU A 88 6.35 53.02 -74.73
C LEU A 88 7.24 54.02 -73.99
N ILE A 89 8.34 53.59 -73.35
CA ILE A 89 9.21 54.48 -72.56
C ILE A 89 9.72 55.64 -73.42
N LYS A 90 10.19 55.36 -74.64
CA LYS A 90 10.70 56.39 -75.55
C LYS A 90 9.60 57.40 -75.89
N THR A 91 8.44 56.92 -76.30
CA THR A 91 7.24 57.73 -76.56
C THR A 91 6.78 58.55 -75.34
N LEU A 92 7.04 58.10 -74.10
CA LEU A 92 6.75 58.86 -72.89
C LEU A 92 7.84 59.89 -72.55
N ILE A 93 9.13 59.58 -72.76
CA ILE A 93 10.23 60.54 -72.62
C ILE A 93 10.02 61.70 -73.59
N ASP A 94 9.79 61.41 -74.87
CA ASP A 94 9.53 62.40 -75.93
C ASP A 94 8.25 63.23 -75.64
N ARG A 95 7.33 62.72 -74.81
CA ARG A 95 6.12 63.43 -74.35
C ARG A 95 6.32 64.23 -73.06
N LEU A 96 7.38 64.02 -72.29
CA LEU A 96 7.55 64.58 -70.94
C LEU A 96 8.81 65.44 -70.76
N ASP A 97 9.96 65.06 -71.33
CA ASP A 97 11.20 65.83 -71.13
C ASP A 97 11.12 67.22 -71.78
N GLY A 98 11.68 68.22 -71.11
CA GLY A 98 11.72 69.61 -71.58
C GLY A 98 10.40 70.38 -71.48
N LYS A 99 9.26 69.72 -71.27
CA LYS A 99 7.95 70.37 -71.15
C LYS A 99 7.74 71.04 -69.79
N THR A 100 6.73 71.91 -69.71
CA THR A 100 6.35 72.60 -68.48
C THR A 100 4.96 72.22 -67.99
N ILE A 101 4.77 72.25 -66.66
CA ILE A 101 3.49 72.10 -65.98
C ILE A 101 3.11 73.44 -65.34
N LYS A 102 1.84 73.83 -65.50
CA LYS A 102 1.21 74.93 -64.74
C LYS A 102 0.30 74.34 -63.66
N LEU A 103 0.53 74.75 -62.40
CA LEU A 103 -0.31 74.41 -61.25
C LEU A 103 -1.27 75.55 -60.92
N VAL A 104 -2.33 75.26 -60.16
CA VAL A 104 -3.27 76.31 -59.72
C VAL A 104 -2.67 77.08 -58.54
N GLY A 105 -2.72 78.42 -58.58
CA GLY A 105 -2.24 79.26 -57.48
C GLY A 105 -0.72 79.55 -57.46
N PHE A 106 0.02 79.08 -58.47
CA PHE A 106 1.45 79.35 -58.67
C PHE A 106 1.70 80.00 -60.06
N PRO A 107 2.47 81.11 -60.14
CA PRO A 107 2.77 81.76 -61.42
C PRO A 107 3.88 81.04 -62.20
N ASP A 108 4.79 80.37 -61.49
CA ASP A 108 5.97 79.74 -62.06
C ASP A 108 5.63 78.44 -62.81
N GLN A 109 6.25 78.25 -63.97
CA GLN A 109 6.08 77.05 -64.78
C GLN A 109 7.08 75.97 -64.36
N LEU A 110 6.58 74.82 -63.91
CA LEU A 110 7.41 73.73 -63.39
C LEU A 110 8.04 72.96 -64.56
N LYS A 111 9.38 72.86 -64.60
CA LYS A 111 10.09 72.15 -65.67
C LYS A 111 10.08 70.65 -65.40
N VAL A 112 9.61 69.87 -66.37
CA VAL A 112 9.61 68.41 -66.33
C VAL A 112 10.86 67.89 -67.02
N ARG A 113 11.55 66.94 -66.41
CA ARG A 113 12.62 66.15 -67.01
C ARG A 113 12.33 64.67 -66.91
N ALA A 114 12.50 63.91 -67.98
CA ALA A 114 12.14 62.49 -68.06
C ALA A 114 13.27 61.66 -68.68
N ALA A 115 13.57 60.51 -68.08
CA ALA A 115 14.61 59.59 -68.57
C ALA A 115 14.29 58.14 -68.21
N GLU A 116 14.83 57.18 -68.96
CA GLU A 116 14.73 55.76 -68.61
C GLU A 116 15.32 55.51 -67.20
N ALA A 117 14.61 54.73 -66.39
CA ALA A 117 15.04 54.49 -65.01
C ALA A 117 16.24 53.53 -65.00
N LYS A 118 17.39 53.99 -64.49
CA LYS A 118 18.54 53.12 -64.20
C LYS A 118 18.12 52.07 -63.16
N LEU A 119 17.89 50.84 -63.61
CA LEU A 119 17.56 49.71 -62.75
C LEU A 119 18.80 49.32 -61.93
N ASN A 120 18.61 49.15 -60.62
CA ASN A 120 19.69 48.75 -59.73
C ASN A 120 19.92 47.23 -59.86
N PHE A 121 20.87 46.86 -60.70
CA PHE A 121 21.27 45.48 -60.99
C PHE A 121 22.80 45.46 -61.16
N PRO A 122 23.53 44.53 -60.52
CA PRO A 122 24.99 44.53 -60.56
C PRO A 122 25.51 44.31 -61.98
N SER A 123 26.52 45.08 -62.37
CA SER A 123 27.24 44.90 -63.62
C SER A 123 28.32 43.83 -63.49
N ARG A 124 28.85 43.37 -64.63
CA ARG A 124 29.95 42.41 -64.66
C ARG A 124 31.18 42.91 -63.89
N HIS A 125 31.47 44.21 -63.98
CA HIS A 125 32.58 44.81 -63.25
C HIS A 125 32.37 44.71 -61.73
N ASP A 126 31.14 44.89 -61.23
CA ASP A 126 30.87 44.89 -59.79
C ASP A 126 31.14 43.53 -59.14
N TRP A 127 30.75 42.42 -59.79
CA TRP A 127 31.04 41.08 -59.27
C TRP A 127 32.48 40.65 -59.57
N ASP A 128 33.02 40.88 -60.77
CA ASP A 128 34.40 40.52 -61.12
C ASP A 128 35.43 41.30 -60.26
N SER A 129 35.10 42.54 -59.81
CA SER A 129 35.91 43.28 -58.84
C SER A 129 35.73 42.76 -57.42
N PHE A 130 34.49 42.54 -56.95
CA PHE A 130 34.24 42.08 -55.58
C PHE A 130 34.96 40.77 -55.25
N PHE A 131 34.95 39.77 -56.13
CA PHE A 131 35.60 38.49 -55.84
C PHE A 131 37.13 38.57 -55.88
N ARG A 132 37.70 39.38 -56.79
CA ARG A 132 39.14 39.61 -56.90
C ARG A 132 39.71 40.41 -55.72
N ASP A 133 39.01 41.46 -55.30
CA ASP A 133 39.51 42.40 -54.29
C ASP A 133 39.25 41.91 -52.84
N ALA A 134 38.34 40.95 -52.65
CA ALA A 134 37.99 40.41 -51.35
C ALA A 134 39.05 39.42 -50.82
N LYS A 135 39.97 39.90 -49.98
CA LYS A 135 41.07 39.15 -49.31
C LYS A 135 40.73 37.78 -48.70
N ASN A 136 39.45 37.48 -48.45
CA ASN A 136 38.97 36.24 -47.86
C ASN A 136 38.33 35.27 -48.89
N MET A 137 38.19 35.65 -50.15
CA MET A 137 37.65 34.81 -51.24
C MET A 137 38.74 33.93 -51.87
N ASN A 138 38.33 32.96 -52.69
CA ASN A 138 39.25 32.07 -53.40
C ASN A 138 38.57 31.55 -54.69
N GLU A 139 39.03 32.03 -55.83
CA GLU A 139 38.40 31.78 -57.14
C GLU A 139 38.37 30.30 -57.55
N MET A 140 39.21 29.45 -56.94
CA MET A 140 39.22 28.00 -57.17
C MET A 140 38.11 27.26 -56.39
N LYS A 141 37.36 27.94 -55.50
CA LYS A 141 36.35 27.31 -54.63
C LYS A 141 34.93 27.74 -54.98
N PHE A 142 34.03 26.76 -55.04
CA PHE A 142 32.61 26.97 -55.24
C PHE A 142 32.00 27.87 -54.15
N GLY A 143 31.24 28.88 -54.54
CA GLY A 143 30.67 29.88 -53.63
C GLY A 143 31.65 30.88 -53.01
N GLU A 144 32.95 30.83 -53.37
CA GLU A 144 33.94 31.87 -53.04
C GLU A 144 34.41 32.63 -54.30
N ARG A 145 33.60 32.57 -55.37
CA ARG A 145 33.82 33.07 -56.74
C ARG A 145 32.46 33.46 -57.37
N PRO A 146 32.41 34.16 -58.53
CA PRO A 146 31.16 34.49 -59.21
C PRO A 146 30.52 33.27 -59.89
N ASP A 147 29.98 32.35 -59.09
CA ASP A 147 29.20 31.18 -59.54
C ASP A 147 27.81 31.06 -58.87
N THR A 148 27.57 31.85 -57.81
CA THR A 148 26.38 31.74 -56.96
C THR A 148 25.52 33.01 -57.04
N ILE A 149 24.29 32.87 -57.53
CA ILE A 149 23.28 33.92 -57.60
C ILE A 149 22.36 33.85 -56.38
N HIS A 150 22.03 35.02 -55.83
CA HIS A 150 21.09 35.23 -54.74
C HIS A 150 19.81 35.88 -55.29
N PHE A 151 18.73 35.11 -55.31
CA PHE A 151 17.39 35.57 -55.68
C PHE A 151 16.60 35.94 -54.43
N LYS A 152 15.85 37.05 -54.49
CA LYS A 152 14.94 37.53 -53.43
C LYS A 152 13.62 37.96 -54.04
N GLU A 153 12.55 37.89 -53.25
CA GLU A 153 11.19 38.27 -53.69
C GLU A 153 10.72 37.44 -54.92
N LEU A 154 11.01 36.14 -54.94
CA LEU A 154 10.46 35.18 -55.91
C LEU A 154 9.08 34.67 -55.43
N PRO A 155 8.00 34.65 -56.23
CA PRO A 155 6.68 34.18 -55.76
C PRO A 155 6.64 32.66 -55.51
N CYS A 156 6.24 32.23 -54.30
CA CYS A 156 6.29 30.82 -53.88
C CYS A 156 5.47 29.89 -54.80
N ARG A 157 4.19 30.23 -55.05
CA ARG A 157 3.26 29.46 -55.88
C ARG A 157 3.76 29.24 -57.31
N TRP A 158 4.59 30.13 -57.85
CA TRP A 158 5.10 30.03 -59.22
C TRP A 158 6.21 28.99 -59.36
N PHE A 159 6.91 28.67 -58.28
CA PHE A 159 7.93 27.61 -58.23
C PHE A 159 7.45 26.38 -57.45
N ALA A 160 6.19 26.37 -57.00
CA ALA A 160 5.56 25.22 -56.35
C ALA A 160 5.29 24.08 -57.34
N ASN A 161 5.34 22.83 -56.86
CA ASN A 161 5.06 21.68 -57.70
C ASN A 161 3.56 21.50 -57.91
N LYS A 162 3.14 21.48 -59.18
CA LYS A 162 1.73 21.30 -59.59
C LYS A 162 1.13 19.97 -59.10
N LYS A 163 1.96 18.97 -58.74
CA LYS A 163 1.57 17.67 -58.19
C LYS A 163 1.51 17.60 -56.66
N ASP A 164 2.12 18.54 -55.94
CA ASP A 164 2.15 18.50 -54.48
C ASP A 164 0.89 19.16 -53.91
N GLU A 165 0.33 18.62 -52.82
CA GLU A 165 -0.86 19.17 -52.18
C GLU A 165 -0.60 20.59 -51.63
N ASN A 166 0.61 20.83 -51.12
CA ASN A 166 1.02 22.09 -50.52
C ASN A 166 1.54 23.09 -51.58
N LYS A 167 0.62 23.64 -52.37
CA LYS A 167 0.89 24.59 -53.45
C LYS A 167 1.49 25.95 -53.00
N ASP A 168 1.54 26.21 -51.70
CA ASP A 168 2.10 27.43 -51.13
C ASP A 168 3.62 27.38 -50.89
N LYS A 169 4.24 26.19 -50.97
CA LYS A 169 5.70 26.04 -50.84
C LYS A 169 6.40 25.92 -52.20
N PRO A 170 7.52 26.65 -52.44
CA PRO A 170 8.32 26.47 -53.63
C PRO A 170 9.06 25.12 -53.61
N SER A 171 9.31 24.53 -54.78
CA SER A 171 10.06 23.28 -54.91
C SER A 171 11.49 23.54 -55.37
N GLU A 172 12.47 23.03 -54.61
CA GLU A 172 13.90 23.10 -54.97
C GLU A 172 14.16 22.46 -56.35
N TYR A 173 13.48 21.34 -56.65
CA TYR A 173 13.60 20.64 -57.93
C TYR A 173 13.14 21.52 -59.11
N ILE A 174 12.02 22.24 -58.96
CA ILE A 174 11.53 23.15 -60.00
C ILE A 174 12.45 24.35 -60.16
N LEU A 175 12.90 24.97 -59.06
CA LEU A 175 13.88 26.05 -59.15
C LEU A 175 15.17 25.59 -59.85
N LYS A 176 15.67 24.39 -59.53
CA LYS A 176 16.83 23.80 -60.20
C LYS A 176 16.56 23.62 -61.70
N LYS A 177 15.42 23.07 -62.09
CA LYS A 177 15.04 22.86 -63.51
C LYS A 177 14.86 24.16 -64.29
N VAL A 178 14.28 25.20 -63.68
CA VAL A 178 14.17 26.55 -64.27
C VAL A 178 15.56 27.15 -64.51
N MET A 179 16.49 26.99 -63.57
CA MET A 179 17.83 27.59 -63.65
C MET A 179 18.82 26.77 -64.50
N GLU A 180 18.61 25.47 -64.64
CA GLU A 180 19.38 24.60 -65.55
C GLU A 180 19.31 25.04 -67.03
N THR A 181 18.33 25.87 -67.40
CA THR A 181 18.21 26.48 -68.74
C THR A 181 19.39 27.39 -69.11
N PHE A 182 20.08 27.97 -68.12
CA PHE A 182 21.24 28.84 -68.35
C PHE A 182 22.59 28.10 -68.34
N GLY A 183 22.66 26.95 -67.66
CA GLY A 183 23.86 26.13 -67.48
C GLY A 183 23.74 25.17 -66.31
N GLU A 184 24.70 24.26 -66.13
CA GLU A 184 24.54 23.20 -65.13
C GLU A 184 24.60 23.71 -63.68
N VAL A 185 23.51 23.47 -62.93
CA VAL A 185 23.36 23.86 -61.53
C VAL A 185 23.94 22.78 -60.60
N ARG A 186 24.98 23.16 -59.84
CA ARG A 186 25.66 22.32 -58.83
C ARG A 186 24.82 22.16 -57.57
N CYS A 187 24.28 23.26 -57.04
CA CYS A 187 23.57 23.27 -55.76
C CYS A 187 22.52 24.38 -55.74
N VAL A 188 21.41 24.12 -55.05
CA VAL A 188 20.35 25.08 -54.75
C VAL A 188 20.11 25.03 -53.24
N ASP A 189 19.76 26.16 -52.62
CA ASP A 189 19.31 26.22 -51.22
C ASP A 189 18.17 27.25 -51.16
N ILE A 190 17.01 26.81 -50.65
CA ILE A 190 15.84 27.66 -50.41
C ILE A 190 15.66 27.79 -48.88
N PRO A 191 16.14 28.88 -48.25
CA PRO A 191 16.14 29.06 -46.80
C PRO A 191 14.82 28.80 -46.06
N MET A 192 13.65 29.02 -46.70
CA MET A 192 12.35 28.80 -46.05
C MET A 192 11.92 27.32 -45.94
N LEU A 193 12.58 26.41 -46.65
CA LEU A 193 12.23 24.98 -46.64
C LEU A 193 12.87 24.20 -45.47
N ASP A 194 13.84 24.80 -44.77
CA ASP A 194 14.57 24.20 -43.64
C ASP A 194 13.99 24.74 -42.31
N PRO A 195 13.21 23.95 -41.54
CA PRO A 195 12.53 24.44 -40.33
C PRO A 195 13.51 24.95 -39.27
N TYR A 196 14.59 24.20 -39.08
CA TYR A 196 15.66 24.46 -38.11
C TYR A 196 16.49 25.70 -38.47
N ARG A 197 16.39 26.22 -39.69
CA ARG A 197 17.17 27.37 -40.14
C ARG A 197 16.86 28.65 -39.35
N ARG A 198 15.66 28.78 -38.80
CA ARG A 198 15.31 29.86 -37.85
C ARG A 198 16.12 29.73 -36.56
N GLU A 199 16.21 28.52 -36.01
CA GLU A 199 16.95 28.23 -34.77
C GLU A 199 18.47 28.36 -34.94
N MET A 200 19.01 27.88 -36.07
CA MET A 200 20.41 28.09 -36.46
C MET A 200 20.75 29.59 -36.62
N SER A 201 19.77 30.42 -36.99
CA SER A 201 19.96 31.86 -37.29
C SER A 201 19.71 32.78 -36.09
N ASN A 202 19.62 32.25 -34.87
CA ASN A 202 19.40 32.99 -33.59
C ASN A 202 20.52 34.00 -33.19
N LYS A 203 21.36 34.43 -34.13
CA LYS A 203 22.28 35.58 -33.99
C LYS A 203 21.79 36.85 -34.71
N ALA A 204 20.66 36.80 -35.41
CA ALA A 204 20.16 37.87 -36.28
C ALA A 204 18.79 38.46 -35.86
N GLY A 205 18.57 38.61 -34.56
CA GLY A 205 17.42 39.33 -33.99
C GLY A 205 16.09 38.56 -33.98
N ILE A 206 15.13 39.09 -33.21
CA ILE A 206 13.76 38.56 -33.17
C ILE A 206 13.03 39.03 -34.42
N GLN A 207 13.04 38.21 -35.48
CA GLN A 207 12.10 38.35 -36.60
C GLN A 207 10.70 37.97 -36.10
N THR A 208 9.97 38.97 -35.62
CA THR A 208 8.58 38.81 -35.16
C THR A 208 7.69 38.28 -36.29
N PHE A 209 6.70 37.45 -35.89
CA PHE A 209 5.74 36.74 -36.75
C PHE A 209 5.39 37.49 -38.04
N SER A 210 6.11 37.16 -39.12
CA SER A 210 5.94 37.80 -40.42
C SER A 210 4.82 37.13 -41.21
N PHE A 211 3.60 37.27 -40.68
CA PHE A 211 2.36 36.69 -41.18
C PHE A 211 2.02 37.26 -42.57
N GLY A 212 2.59 36.66 -43.63
CA GLY A 212 2.55 37.18 -45.00
C GLY A 212 3.88 37.14 -45.76
N GLN A 213 5.00 36.75 -45.15
CA GLN A 213 6.25 36.50 -45.90
C GLN A 213 6.16 35.26 -46.82
N ASP A 214 5.29 34.30 -46.51
CA ASP A 214 5.14 33.03 -47.24
C ASP A 214 4.68 33.18 -48.71
N ILE A 215 4.32 34.40 -49.14
CA ILE A 215 3.99 34.71 -50.54
C ILE A 215 5.25 34.73 -51.42
N THR A 216 6.42 35.10 -50.88
CA THR A 216 7.66 35.22 -51.65
C THR A 216 8.90 34.70 -50.91
N PHE A 217 9.74 33.94 -51.60
CA PHE A 217 10.94 33.32 -51.05
C PHE A 217 12.24 34.01 -51.49
N GLU A 218 13.31 33.71 -50.74
CA GLU A 218 14.70 33.90 -51.15
C GLU A 218 15.30 32.55 -51.52
N ALA A 219 16.26 32.53 -52.45
CA ALA A 219 16.97 31.31 -52.85
C ALA A 219 18.38 31.59 -53.34
N PHE A 220 19.25 30.60 -53.20
CA PHE A 220 20.63 30.63 -53.66
C PHE A 220 20.83 29.54 -54.71
N VAL A 221 21.45 29.87 -55.83
CA VAL A 221 21.65 28.97 -56.97
C VAL A 221 23.11 29.04 -57.40
N GLN A 222 23.82 27.93 -57.31
CA GLN A 222 25.24 27.80 -57.66
C GLN A 222 25.40 27.01 -58.95
N TYR A 223 25.99 27.63 -59.97
CA TYR A 223 26.37 26.97 -61.22
C TYR A 223 27.73 26.25 -61.09
N LYS A 224 27.97 25.22 -61.91
CA LYS A 224 29.32 24.65 -62.04
C LYS A 224 30.28 25.59 -62.77
N GLU A 225 29.76 26.35 -63.73
CA GLU A 225 30.54 27.17 -64.67
C GLU A 225 30.17 28.65 -64.58
N TYR A 226 31.18 29.53 -64.71
CA TYR A 226 31.01 30.98 -64.80
C TYR A 226 30.09 31.39 -65.97
N ILE A 227 30.10 30.65 -67.09
CA ILE A 227 29.26 30.99 -68.24
C ILE A 227 27.76 30.82 -67.94
N GLY A 228 27.38 29.86 -67.09
CA GLY A 228 25.99 29.68 -66.63
C GLY A 228 25.55 30.83 -65.71
N PHE A 229 26.41 31.22 -64.77
CA PHE A 229 26.21 32.39 -63.93
C PHE A 229 26.05 33.68 -64.75
N VAL A 230 26.95 33.95 -65.71
CA VAL A 230 26.87 35.15 -66.58
C VAL A 230 25.64 35.12 -67.49
N LYS A 231 25.27 33.97 -68.05
CA LYS A 231 24.03 33.81 -68.84
C LYS A 231 22.79 34.16 -68.02
N ALA A 232 22.64 33.56 -66.83
CA ALA A 232 21.52 33.83 -65.94
C ALA A 232 21.50 35.31 -65.49
N MET A 233 22.62 35.85 -65.01
CA MET A 233 22.72 37.27 -64.62
C MET A 233 22.41 38.22 -65.79
N THR A 234 22.73 37.85 -67.03
CA THR A 234 22.40 38.65 -68.21
C THR A 234 20.92 38.54 -68.59
N ALA A 235 20.33 37.34 -68.55
CA ALA A 235 18.93 37.10 -68.87
C ALA A 235 17.98 37.76 -67.87
N PHE A 236 18.33 37.79 -66.58
CA PHE A 236 17.56 38.49 -65.55
C PHE A 236 17.82 40.01 -65.51
N ARG A 237 18.81 40.54 -66.24
CA ARG A 237 19.20 41.96 -66.17
C ARG A 237 18.12 42.88 -66.74
N GLY A 238 17.34 43.47 -65.84
CA GLY A 238 16.25 44.38 -66.21
C GLY A 238 15.00 43.66 -66.72
N MET A 239 14.85 42.37 -66.41
CA MET A 239 13.62 41.61 -66.64
C MET A 239 12.89 41.37 -65.32
N LYS A 240 11.56 41.32 -65.37
CA LYS A 240 10.67 40.85 -64.29
C LYS A 240 10.08 39.50 -64.68
N LEU A 241 9.76 38.67 -63.68
CA LEU A 241 9.12 37.38 -63.93
C LEU A 241 7.68 37.60 -64.40
N LEU A 242 7.27 36.80 -65.38
CA LEU A 242 5.92 36.71 -65.91
C LEU A 242 5.46 35.25 -65.79
N TYR A 243 4.33 35.02 -65.13
CA TYR A 243 3.66 33.72 -65.07
C TYR A 243 2.40 33.77 -65.93
N LYS A 244 2.27 32.83 -66.88
CA LYS A 244 1.04 32.62 -67.66
C LYS A 244 0.32 31.40 -67.11
N GLU A 245 -0.92 31.59 -66.67
CA GLU A 245 -1.81 30.52 -66.23
C GLU A 245 -2.55 29.90 -67.42
N GLY A 246 -3.00 28.65 -67.30
CA GLY A 246 -3.72 27.94 -68.38
C GLY A 246 -5.07 28.59 -68.76
N ASP A 247 -5.60 29.45 -67.89
CA ASP A 247 -6.82 30.25 -68.09
C ASP A 247 -6.55 31.57 -68.85
N GLY A 248 -5.43 31.66 -69.59
CA GLY A 248 -5.00 32.84 -70.35
C GLY A 248 -4.54 34.04 -69.50
N LYS A 249 -4.82 34.05 -68.19
CA LYS A 249 -4.40 35.08 -67.24
C LYS A 249 -2.88 35.12 -67.11
N ALA A 250 -2.31 36.31 -67.21
CA ALA A 250 -0.89 36.53 -67.02
C ALA A 250 -0.64 37.47 -65.82
N TYR A 251 0.45 37.23 -65.10
CA TYR A 251 0.83 37.96 -63.88
C TYR A 251 2.32 38.30 -63.90
N THR A 252 2.70 39.53 -63.55
CA THR A 252 4.12 39.92 -63.38
C THR A 252 4.51 40.13 -61.93
N ALA A 253 5.71 39.69 -61.56
CA ALA A 253 6.32 39.91 -60.26
C ALA A 253 7.71 40.54 -60.42
N ASN A 254 7.96 41.59 -59.66
CA ASN A 254 9.29 42.17 -59.50
C ASN A 254 10.07 41.36 -58.45
N SER A 255 11.26 40.91 -58.81
CA SER A 255 12.18 40.17 -57.93
C SER A 255 13.55 40.87 -57.92
N LYS A 256 14.31 40.70 -56.84
CA LYS A 256 15.65 41.30 -56.67
C LYS A 256 16.71 40.21 -56.82
N ILE A 257 17.73 40.49 -57.61
CA ILE A 257 18.72 39.50 -58.04
C ILE A 257 20.11 40.13 -57.89
N ASP A 258 20.98 39.43 -57.17
CA ASP A 258 22.32 39.87 -56.77
C ASP A 258 23.27 38.67 -56.80
N PHE A 259 24.57 38.90 -56.74
CA PHE A 259 25.55 37.82 -56.54
C PHE A 259 25.72 37.53 -55.04
N ASP A 260 26.04 36.28 -54.66
CA ASP A 260 26.26 35.98 -53.25
C ASP A 260 27.57 36.56 -52.73
N ARG A 261 27.46 37.32 -51.63
CA ARG A 261 28.58 37.95 -50.90
C ARG A 261 28.88 37.26 -49.58
N THR A 262 28.07 36.26 -49.21
CA THR A 262 27.99 35.66 -47.87
C THR A 262 28.57 34.25 -47.77
N LYS A 263 29.02 33.66 -48.90
CA LYS A 263 29.54 32.28 -49.01
C LYS A 263 28.49 31.23 -48.64
N HIS A 264 27.23 31.48 -48.94
CA HIS A 264 26.09 30.67 -48.51
C HIS A 264 26.12 29.24 -49.06
N LEU A 265 26.64 29.07 -50.28
CA LEU A 265 26.81 27.77 -50.95
C LEU A 265 28.28 27.28 -51.02
N THR A 266 29.17 27.79 -50.16
CA THR A 266 30.49 27.19 -49.98
C THR A 266 30.38 25.92 -49.15
N ASP A 267 31.11 24.85 -49.54
CA ASP A 267 31.07 23.54 -48.88
C ASP A 267 31.25 23.61 -47.34
N LYS A 268 32.06 24.55 -46.83
CA LYS A 268 32.22 24.80 -45.38
C LYS A 268 30.91 25.20 -44.69
N ASN A 269 30.14 26.11 -45.30
CA ASN A 269 28.88 26.60 -44.74
C ASN A 269 27.74 25.60 -44.96
N ILE A 270 27.74 24.86 -46.08
CA ILE A 270 26.81 23.74 -46.30
C ILE A 270 27.02 22.64 -45.25
N ARG A 271 28.28 22.20 -45.03
CA ARG A 271 28.62 21.22 -43.99
C ARG A 271 28.27 21.73 -42.58
N LYS A 272 28.52 23.02 -42.29
CA LYS A 272 28.12 23.64 -41.02
C LYS A 272 26.60 23.58 -40.80
N ARG A 273 25.79 23.99 -41.78
CA ARG A 273 24.32 23.91 -41.71
C ARG A 273 23.83 22.47 -41.54
N ARG A 274 24.43 21.50 -42.24
CA ARG A 274 24.09 20.08 -42.06
C ARG A 274 24.38 19.62 -40.63
N ILE A 275 25.61 19.81 -40.13
CA ILE A 275 25.99 19.41 -38.76
C ILE A 275 25.15 20.11 -37.69
N GLU A 276 24.73 21.36 -37.91
CA GLU A 276 23.82 22.07 -36.99
C GLU A 276 22.38 21.54 -37.07
N ARG A 277 21.89 21.16 -38.26
CA ARG A 277 20.61 20.46 -38.42
C ARG A 277 20.62 19.08 -37.79
N ASP A 278 21.62 18.24 -38.08
CA ASP A 278 21.78 16.88 -37.56
C ASP A 278 21.74 16.88 -36.02
N LYS A 279 22.35 17.90 -35.39
CA LYS A 279 22.32 18.10 -33.93
C LYS A 279 20.97 18.54 -33.38
N LEU A 280 20.23 19.37 -34.10
CA LEU A 280 18.88 19.79 -33.70
C LEU A 280 17.89 18.62 -33.82
N GLU A 281 17.96 17.85 -34.91
CA GLU A 281 17.20 16.60 -35.06
C GLU A 281 17.53 15.58 -33.94
N GLN A 282 18.80 15.45 -33.54
CA GLN A 282 19.20 14.62 -32.41
C GLN A 282 18.63 15.13 -31.08
N LEU A 283 18.70 16.44 -30.83
CA LEU A 283 18.18 17.06 -29.61
C LEU A 283 16.64 16.95 -29.52
N GLU A 284 15.95 17.06 -30.65
CA GLU A 284 14.49 16.89 -30.75
C GLU A 284 14.09 15.44 -30.48
N ARG A 285 14.74 14.46 -31.13
CA ARG A 285 14.53 13.03 -30.83
C ARG A 285 14.86 12.68 -29.38
N GLU A 286 15.91 13.26 -28.80
CA GLU A 286 16.21 13.10 -27.37
C GLU A 286 15.10 13.64 -26.45
N ARG A 287 14.44 14.74 -26.83
CA ARG A 287 13.31 15.31 -26.08
C ARG A 287 12.06 14.43 -26.24
N GLU A 288 11.76 13.96 -27.45
CA GLU A 288 10.68 13.00 -27.68
C GLU A 288 10.89 11.69 -26.92
N GLU A 289 12.12 11.16 -26.93
CA GLU A 289 12.53 10.00 -26.14
C GLU A 289 12.36 10.22 -24.63
N LYS A 290 12.74 11.40 -24.11
CA LYS A 290 12.57 11.74 -22.69
C LYS A 290 11.08 11.83 -22.33
N VAL A 291 10.27 12.53 -23.11
CA VAL A 291 8.81 12.61 -22.90
C VAL A 291 8.14 11.23 -23.03
N ARG A 292 8.62 10.36 -23.92
CA ARG A 292 8.13 8.98 -24.05
C ARG A 292 8.48 8.16 -22.80
N LYS A 293 9.73 8.22 -22.33
CA LYS A 293 10.19 7.55 -21.10
C LYS A 293 9.51 8.07 -19.84
N GLU A 294 9.26 9.38 -19.75
CA GLU A 294 8.50 9.99 -18.66
C GLU A 294 7.05 9.48 -18.63
N ARG A 295 6.39 9.33 -19.78
CA ARG A 295 5.05 8.72 -19.89
C ARG A 295 5.07 7.22 -19.55
N GLU A 296 6.03 6.46 -20.08
CA GLU A 296 6.22 5.03 -19.75
C GLU A 296 6.44 4.83 -18.23
N GLU A 297 7.21 5.71 -17.58
CA GLU A 297 7.36 5.72 -16.13
C GLU A 297 6.10 6.16 -15.38
N GLU A 298 5.35 7.14 -15.87
CA GLU A 298 4.09 7.60 -15.26
C GLU A 298 3.00 6.51 -15.32
N GLU A 299 2.88 5.81 -16.45
CA GLU A 299 1.98 4.66 -16.61
C GLU A 299 2.41 3.50 -15.72
N ARG A 300 3.71 3.18 -15.64
CA ARG A 300 4.22 2.17 -14.70
C ARG A 300 3.94 2.53 -13.24
N LYS A 301 4.15 3.79 -12.83
CA LYS A 301 3.85 4.25 -11.45
C LYS A 301 2.37 4.10 -11.14
N LYS A 302 1.47 4.43 -12.08
CA LYS A 302 0.02 4.19 -11.96
C LYS A 302 -0.33 2.71 -11.90
N GLU A 303 0.35 1.84 -12.66
CA GLU A 303 0.10 0.40 -12.61
C GLU A 303 0.58 -0.22 -11.28
N GLU A 304 1.74 0.19 -10.78
CA GLU A 304 2.28 -0.21 -9.47
C GLU A 304 1.40 0.32 -8.31
N GLU A 305 0.86 1.53 -8.42
CA GLU A 305 -0.12 2.08 -7.46
C GLU A 305 -1.44 1.28 -7.46
N ARG A 306 -1.98 0.95 -8.65
CA ARG A 306 -3.20 0.12 -8.76
C ARG A 306 -2.98 -1.28 -8.19
N LYS A 307 -1.83 -1.92 -8.46
CA LYS A 307 -1.48 -3.23 -7.89
C LYS A 307 -1.36 -3.16 -6.35
N ARG A 308 -0.72 -2.13 -5.79
CA ARG A 308 -0.66 -1.92 -4.33
C ARG A 308 -2.04 -1.75 -3.71
N LEU A 309 -2.94 -1.01 -4.36
CA LEU A 309 -4.30 -0.81 -3.88
C LEU A 309 -5.11 -2.12 -3.91
N GLU A 310 -4.97 -2.92 -4.97
CA GLU A 310 -5.60 -4.24 -5.10
C GLU A 310 -5.03 -5.27 -4.08
N GLU A 311 -3.73 -5.21 -3.79
CA GLU A 311 -3.10 -6.00 -2.72
C GLU A 311 -3.58 -5.56 -1.33
N GLU A 312 -3.70 -4.26 -1.06
CA GLU A 312 -4.24 -3.76 0.21
C GLU A 312 -5.72 -4.13 0.38
N GLU A 313 -6.51 -4.10 -0.69
CA GLU A 313 -7.91 -4.53 -0.66
C GLU A 313 -8.03 -6.04 -0.36
N LYS A 314 -7.22 -6.88 -1.02
CA LYS A 314 -7.13 -8.33 -0.72
C LYS A 314 -6.65 -8.60 0.71
N GLU A 315 -5.73 -7.80 1.24
CA GLU A 315 -5.27 -7.93 2.63
C GLU A 315 -6.35 -7.49 3.63
N ARG A 316 -7.08 -6.40 3.33
CA ARG A 316 -8.27 -5.95 4.09
C ARG A 316 -9.38 -6.99 4.06
N GLU A 317 -9.58 -7.67 2.93
CA GLU A 317 -10.56 -8.77 2.78
C GLU A 317 -10.15 -10.00 3.60
N ARG A 318 -8.91 -10.47 3.49
CA ARG A 318 -8.38 -11.55 4.35
C ARG A 318 -8.52 -11.21 5.85
N LYS A 319 -8.24 -9.96 6.24
CA LYS A 319 -8.45 -9.44 7.61
C LYS A 319 -9.92 -9.35 8.02
N ARG A 320 -10.87 -9.33 7.09
CA ARG A 320 -12.32 -9.47 7.36
C ARG A 320 -12.71 -10.93 7.51
N GLU A 321 -12.23 -11.81 6.62
CA GLU A 321 -12.50 -13.25 6.67
C GLU A 321 -11.94 -13.90 7.95
N GLU A 322 -10.70 -13.60 8.33
CA GLU A 322 -10.10 -14.11 9.56
C GLU A 322 -10.87 -13.64 10.81
N LYS A 323 -11.36 -12.39 10.82
CA LYS A 323 -12.24 -11.87 11.87
C LYS A 323 -13.61 -12.57 11.89
N LEU A 324 -14.10 -13.06 10.75
CA LEU A 324 -15.33 -13.83 10.66
C LEU A 324 -15.12 -15.24 11.24
N ARG A 325 -14.12 -15.98 10.76
CA ARG A 325 -13.75 -17.31 11.29
C ARG A 325 -13.50 -17.28 12.80
N LYS A 326 -12.69 -16.32 13.27
CA LYS A 326 -12.40 -16.08 14.70
C LYS A 326 -13.63 -15.64 15.51
N ARG A 327 -14.73 -15.22 14.86
CA ARG A 327 -16.04 -14.97 15.51
C ARG A 327 -16.89 -16.25 15.56
N GLU A 328 -16.84 -17.09 14.54
CA GLU A 328 -17.52 -18.39 14.47
C GLU A 328 -16.92 -19.39 15.46
N GLU A 329 -15.59 -19.54 15.51
CA GLU A 329 -14.87 -20.33 16.52
C GLU A 329 -15.25 -19.91 17.95
N ARG A 330 -15.39 -18.59 18.18
CA ARG A 330 -15.83 -18.04 19.47
C ARG A 330 -17.30 -18.33 19.78
N LEU A 331 -18.16 -18.55 18.79
CA LEU A 331 -19.54 -19.00 18.99
C LEU A 331 -19.59 -20.50 19.28
N GLN A 332 -18.92 -21.33 18.46
CA GLN A 332 -18.81 -22.78 18.67
C GLN A 332 -18.21 -23.12 20.04
N SER A 333 -17.10 -22.48 20.44
CA SER A 333 -16.51 -22.70 21.77
C SER A 333 -17.41 -22.23 22.92
N ARG A 334 -18.30 -21.26 22.70
CA ARG A 334 -19.31 -20.85 23.70
C ARG A 334 -20.45 -21.85 23.80
N GLU A 335 -20.83 -22.49 22.69
CA GLU A 335 -21.86 -23.52 22.63
C GLU A 335 -21.38 -24.85 23.24
N GLU A 336 -20.17 -25.28 22.89
CA GLU A 336 -19.52 -26.45 23.47
C GLU A 336 -19.31 -26.30 25.00
N LYS A 337 -18.86 -25.13 25.47
CA LYS A 337 -18.79 -24.83 26.92
C LYS A 337 -20.16 -24.81 27.60
N ARG A 338 -21.26 -24.54 26.89
CA ARG A 338 -22.62 -24.71 27.41
C ARG A 338 -23.05 -26.18 27.46
N ARG A 339 -22.59 -27.03 26.52
CA ARG A 339 -22.84 -28.48 26.51
C ARG A 339 -22.12 -29.16 27.69
N LEU A 340 -20.81 -28.96 27.80
CA LEU A 340 -19.98 -29.50 28.88
C LEU A 340 -20.50 -29.10 30.28
N LYS A 341 -20.92 -27.84 30.45
CA LYS A 341 -21.48 -27.34 31.73
C LYS A 341 -22.88 -27.88 32.05
N ARG A 342 -23.59 -28.51 31.11
CA ARG A 342 -24.82 -29.29 31.38
C ARG A 342 -24.48 -30.71 31.84
N GLU A 343 -23.52 -31.36 31.18
CA GLU A 343 -23.05 -32.72 31.53
C GLU A 343 -22.38 -32.74 32.92
N GLU A 344 -21.51 -31.77 33.21
CA GLU A 344 -20.88 -31.59 34.52
C GLU A 344 -21.89 -31.40 35.65
N ARG A 345 -23.00 -30.68 35.40
CA ARG A 345 -24.10 -30.53 36.35
C ARG A 345 -24.82 -31.85 36.61
N ARG A 346 -25.11 -32.62 35.55
CA ARG A 346 -25.78 -33.93 35.68
C ARG A 346 -24.92 -34.90 36.50
N ARG A 347 -23.62 -34.98 36.19
CA ARG A 347 -22.64 -35.79 36.93
C ARG A 347 -22.53 -35.38 38.40
N LYS A 348 -22.52 -34.07 38.70
CA LYS A 348 -22.53 -33.56 40.09
C LYS A 348 -23.84 -33.84 40.84
N GLU A 349 -24.96 -34.01 40.14
CA GLU A 349 -26.22 -34.43 40.74
C GLU A 349 -26.27 -35.95 40.99
N GLU A 350 -25.74 -36.74 40.06
CA GLU A 350 -25.52 -38.19 40.21
C GLU A 350 -24.57 -38.48 41.40
N GLU A 351 -23.44 -37.78 41.52
CA GLU A 351 -22.51 -37.86 42.66
C GLU A 351 -23.17 -37.46 43.99
N ARG A 352 -24.04 -36.44 44.00
CA ARG A 352 -24.80 -36.06 45.21
C ARG A 352 -25.78 -37.16 45.63
N LYS A 353 -26.48 -37.77 44.67
CA LYS A 353 -27.39 -38.90 44.91
C LYS A 353 -26.64 -40.13 45.44
N MET A 354 -25.42 -40.39 44.96
CA MET A 354 -24.55 -41.45 45.49
C MET A 354 -24.06 -41.15 46.91
N LYS A 355 -23.57 -39.93 47.19
CA LYS A 355 -23.16 -39.53 48.56
C LYS A 355 -24.31 -39.60 49.57
N LEU A 356 -25.54 -39.28 49.16
CA LEU A 356 -26.72 -39.41 50.02
C LEU A 356 -27.03 -40.88 50.37
N LYS A 357 -26.83 -41.82 49.43
CA LYS A 357 -26.97 -43.26 49.71
C LYS A 357 -25.92 -43.75 50.71
N ILE A 358 -24.65 -43.37 50.50
CA ILE A 358 -23.54 -43.73 51.40
C ILE A 358 -23.82 -43.24 52.82
N ALA A 359 -24.20 -41.98 53.01
CA ALA A 359 -24.54 -41.43 54.32
C ALA A 359 -25.74 -42.13 55.01
N LEU A 360 -26.70 -42.66 54.24
CA LEU A 360 -27.80 -43.47 54.78
C LEU A 360 -27.35 -44.87 55.20
N GLU A 361 -26.34 -45.44 54.55
CA GLU A 361 -25.75 -46.74 54.89
C GLU A 361 -24.79 -46.63 56.08
N GLU A 362 -23.95 -45.60 56.13
CA GLU A 362 -23.17 -45.21 57.31
C GLU A 362 -24.06 -45.01 58.54
N ARG A 363 -25.20 -44.31 58.39
CA ARG A 363 -26.17 -44.14 59.48
C ARG A 363 -26.80 -45.46 59.93
N LYS A 364 -27.05 -46.42 59.03
CA LYS A 364 -27.52 -47.77 59.39
C LYS A 364 -26.45 -48.54 60.17
N ILE A 365 -25.19 -48.49 59.73
CA ILE A 365 -24.04 -49.13 60.38
C ILE A 365 -23.84 -48.55 61.79
N LEU A 366 -23.88 -47.23 61.95
CA LEU A 366 -23.77 -46.54 63.24
C LEU A 366 -24.90 -46.94 64.22
N ILE A 367 -26.12 -47.09 63.72
CA ILE A 367 -27.27 -47.57 64.52
C ILE A 367 -27.07 -49.04 64.91
N ALA A 368 -26.52 -49.88 64.03
CA ALA A 368 -26.21 -51.28 64.34
C ALA A 368 -25.09 -51.39 65.41
N GLN A 369 -24.02 -50.61 65.28
CA GLN A 369 -22.95 -50.53 66.29
C GLN A 369 -23.50 -50.10 67.66
N ARG A 370 -24.26 -49.00 67.75
CA ARG A 370 -24.87 -48.54 69.01
C ARG A 370 -25.82 -49.57 69.64
N LYS A 371 -26.57 -50.32 68.83
CA LYS A 371 -27.40 -51.43 69.33
C LYS A 371 -26.53 -52.56 69.92
N LEU A 372 -25.41 -52.90 69.27
CA LEU A 372 -24.49 -53.95 69.73
C LEU A 372 -23.74 -53.53 71.01
N GLU A 373 -23.36 -52.25 71.13
CA GLU A 373 -22.84 -51.64 72.36
C GLU A 373 -23.89 -51.68 73.49
N THR A 374 -25.14 -51.31 73.21
CA THR A 374 -26.24 -51.37 74.19
C THR A 374 -26.49 -52.80 74.67
N ILE A 375 -26.42 -53.80 73.78
CA ILE A 375 -26.53 -55.22 74.13
C ILE A 375 -25.36 -55.67 75.02
N ARG A 376 -24.11 -55.25 74.73
CA ARG A 376 -22.96 -55.53 75.60
C ARG A 376 -23.13 -54.91 77.00
N LEU A 377 -23.55 -53.65 77.06
CA LEU A 377 -23.70 -52.90 78.31
C LEU A 377 -24.85 -53.45 79.17
N LEU A 378 -25.97 -53.84 78.55
CA LEU A 378 -27.03 -54.61 79.21
C LEU A 378 -26.53 -55.99 79.69
N GLY A 379 -25.69 -56.67 78.91
CA GLY A 379 -25.07 -57.94 79.29
C GLY A 379 -24.20 -57.82 80.56
N GLU A 380 -23.35 -56.80 80.64
CA GLU A 380 -22.56 -56.51 81.84
C GLU A 380 -23.44 -56.16 83.05
N LEU A 381 -24.46 -55.32 82.88
CA LEU A 381 -25.39 -54.97 83.95
C LEU A 381 -26.13 -56.21 84.49
N LEU A 382 -26.62 -57.07 83.60
CA LEU A 382 -27.26 -58.34 83.98
C LEU A 382 -26.29 -59.30 84.68
N CYS A 383 -25.01 -59.35 84.26
CA CYS A 383 -23.99 -60.13 84.97
C CYS A 383 -23.74 -59.60 86.39
N ARG A 384 -23.65 -58.27 86.57
CA ARG A 384 -23.47 -57.66 87.90
C ARG A 384 -24.67 -57.91 88.82
N VAL A 385 -25.90 -57.78 88.31
CA VAL A 385 -27.13 -58.12 89.05
C VAL A 385 -27.17 -59.60 89.44
N LYS A 386 -26.73 -60.51 88.55
CA LYS A 386 -26.66 -61.95 88.81
C LYS A 386 -25.67 -62.28 89.94
N VAL A 387 -24.52 -61.61 89.98
CA VAL A 387 -23.53 -61.77 91.07
C VAL A 387 -24.07 -61.26 92.41
N VAL A 388 -24.73 -60.09 92.44
CA VAL A 388 -25.35 -59.55 93.66
C VAL A 388 -26.39 -60.53 94.22
N LYS A 389 -27.30 -61.04 93.38
CA LYS A 389 -28.34 -61.98 93.82
C LYS A 389 -27.75 -63.30 94.36
N GLN A 390 -26.67 -63.81 93.76
CA GLN A 390 -25.98 -64.99 94.27
C GLN A 390 -25.32 -64.75 95.64
N GLN A 391 -24.83 -63.53 95.92
CA GLN A 391 -24.30 -63.17 97.25
C GLN A 391 -25.41 -63.04 98.32
N GLU A 392 -26.63 -62.68 97.94
CA GLU A 392 -27.79 -62.66 98.85
C GLU A 392 -28.26 -64.08 99.19
N GLU A 393 -28.39 -64.95 98.18
CA GLU A 393 -28.78 -66.36 98.35
C GLU A 393 -27.76 -67.15 99.21
N LEU A 394 -26.46 -66.85 99.09
CA LEU A 394 -25.42 -67.44 99.94
C LEU A 394 -25.52 -66.96 101.40
N LYS A 395 -25.71 -65.66 101.64
CA LYS A 395 -25.84 -65.08 103.00
C LYS A 395 -27.09 -65.54 103.75
N GLN A 396 -28.13 -65.97 103.04
CA GLN A 396 -29.30 -66.60 103.67
C GLN A 396 -28.95 -68.01 104.15
N ARG A 397 -28.31 -68.84 103.31
CA ARG A 397 -27.89 -70.21 103.66
C ARG A 397 -26.86 -70.28 104.79
N GLU A 398 -25.93 -69.32 104.87
CA GLU A 398 -24.97 -69.24 105.99
C GLU A 398 -25.68 -69.10 107.35
N LYS A 399 -26.73 -68.27 107.42
CA LYS A 399 -27.51 -68.06 108.66
C LYS A 399 -28.31 -69.30 109.08
N GLU A 400 -28.93 -69.99 108.12
CA GLU A 400 -29.67 -71.24 108.38
C GLU A 400 -28.75 -72.33 108.97
N LEU A 401 -27.53 -72.47 108.41
CA LEU A 401 -26.50 -73.39 108.92
C LEU A 401 -26.01 -73.01 110.33
N GLU A 402 -25.83 -71.72 110.61
CA GLU A 402 -25.36 -71.25 111.92
C GLU A 402 -26.39 -71.51 113.04
N GLU A 403 -27.69 -71.41 112.74
CA GLU A 403 -28.76 -71.78 113.68
C GLU A 403 -28.84 -73.28 113.93
N GLU A 404 -28.67 -74.13 112.91
CA GLU A 404 -28.73 -75.59 113.10
C GLU A 404 -27.59 -76.09 113.99
N GLN A 405 -26.37 -75.56 113.81
CA GLN A 405 -25.22 -75.93 114.64
C GLN A 405 -25.42 -75.58 116.13
N LYS A 406 -25.96 -74.40 116.43
CA LYS A 406 -26.27 -73.99 117.82
C LYS A 406 -27.25 -74.95 118.49
N ARG A 407 -28.28 -75.41 117.77
CA ARG A 407 -29.27 -76.39 118.28
C ARG A 407 -28.69 -77.79 118.53
N ARG A 408 -27.58 -78.17 117.87
CA ARG A 408 -26.87 -79.45 118.15
C ARG A 408 -26.04 -79.37 119.42
N VAL A 409 -25.27 -78.30 119.61
CA VAL A 409 -24.41 -78.09 120.79
C VAL A 409 -25.21 -78.02 122.10
N GLU A 410 -26.40 -77.42 122.06
CA GLU A 410 -27.29 -77.32 123.23
C GLU A 410 -27.75 -78.69 123.74
N LYS A 411 -28.11 -79.60 122.82
CA LYS A 411 -28.55 -80.97 123.16
C LYS A 411 -27.40 -81.79 123.77
N GLU A 412 -26.21 -81.69 123.20
CA GLU A 412 -25.04 -82.48 123.65
C GLU A 412 -24.59 -82.09 125.07
N LYS A 413 -24.81 -80.84 125.50
CA LYS A 413 -24.61 -80.40 126.89
C LYS A 413 -25.60 -81.05 127.87
N GLN A 414 -26.87 -81.18 127.50
CA GLN A 414 -27.90 -81.72 128.40
C GLN A 414 -27.70 -83.20 128.72
N GLU A 415 -27.25 -84.02 127.76
CA GLU A 415 -26.99 -85.44 128.02
C GLU A 415 -25.79 -85.66 128.95
N LYS A 416 -24.71 -84.88 128.77
CA LYS A 416 -23.51 -84.95 129.62
C LYS A 416 -23.82 -84.61 131.08
N LEU A 417 -24.70 -83.63 131.34
CA LEU A 417 -25.18 -83.32 132.69
C LEU A 417 -25.97 -84.47 133.34
N ARG A 418 -26.87 -85.13 132.59
CA ARG A 418 -27.66 -86.28 133.08
C ARG A 418 -26.79 -87.49 133.42
N ALA A 419 -25.69 -87.70 132.70
CA ALA A 419 -24.75 -88.79 132.97
C ALA A 419 -23.96 -88.61 134.29
N VAL A 420 -23.66 -87.36 134.68
CA VAL A 420 -22.94 -87.06 135.94
C VAL A 420 -23.83 -87.32 137.17
N GLN A 421 -25.09 -86.89 137.14
CA GLN A 421 -26.01 -87.03 138.27
C GLN A 421 -26.23 -88.50 138.68
N LYS A 422 -26.38 -89.42 137.70
CA LYS A 422 -26.54 -90.86 137.98
C LYS A 422 -25.33 -91.51 138.65
N LYS A 423 -24.10 -91.00 138.44
CA LYS A 423 -22.90 -91.50 139.14
C LYS A 423 -22.93 -91.12 140.61
N LEU A 424 -23.22 -89.84 140.91
CA LEU A 424 -23.22 -89.28 142.26
C LEU A 424 -24.23 -89.98 143.19
N GLU A 425 -25.40 -90.35 142.66
CA GLU A 425 -26.43 -91.08 143.42
C GLU A 425 -26.00 -92.51 143.81
N SER A 426 -25.20 -93.17 142.96
CA SER A 426 -24.69 -94.52 143.22
C SER A 426 -23.66 -94.58 144.36
N GLU A 427 -22.91 -93.50 144.59
CA GLU A 427 -21.91 -93.43 145.68
C GLU A 427 -22.56 -93.20 147.04
N LYS A 428 -23.61 -92.36 147.11
CA LYS A 428 -24.38 -92.15 148.36
C LYS A 428 -24.89 -93.47 148.95
N ARG A 429 -25.48 -94.33 148.11
CA ARG A 429 -25.97 -95.66 148.51
C ARG A 429 -24.88 -96.63 148.97
N LYS A 430 -23.61 -96.44 148.57
CA LYS A 430 -22.48 -97.22 149.11
C LYS A 430 -22.09 -96.74 150.51
N LYS A 431 -22.08 -95.42 150.75
CA LYS A 431 -21.67 -94.83 152.04
C LYS A 431 -22.60 -95.25 153.19
N GLU A 432 -23.92 -95.14 153.00
CA GLU A 432 -24.93 -95.53 153.99
C GLU A 432 -24.85 -97.00 154.42
N ARG A 433 -24.31 -97.87 153.57
CA ARG A 433 -24.17 -99.31 153.85
C ARG A 433 -23.00 -99.60 154.79
N LEU A 434 -21.94 -98.79 154.76
CA LEU A 434 -20.75 -98.96 155.60
C LEU A 434 -20.98 -98.47 157.04
N GLU A 435 -21.62 -97.31 157.21
CA GLU A 435 -21.89 -96.73 158.55
C GLU A 435 -22.78 -97.64 159.43
N ARG A 436 -23.67 -98.44 158.81
CA ARG A 436 -24.48 -99.44 159.54
C ARG A 436 -23.63 -100.60 160.08
N GLN A 437 -22.63 -101.04 159.31
CA GLN A 437 -21.71 -102.10 159.72
C GLN A 437 -20.78 -101.64 160.86
N GLU A 438 -20.40 -100.37 160.88
CA GLU A 438 -19.61 -99.82 161.98
C GLU A 438 -20.38 -99.83 163.32
N LYS A 439 -21.68 -99.46 163.30
CA LYS A 439 -22.54 -99.53 164.50
C LYS A 439 -22.68 -100.95 165.05
N GLU A 440 -22.95 -101.93 164.20
CA GLU A 440 -23.05 -103.34 164.62
C GLU A 440 -21.76 -103.88 165.25
N LEU A 441 -20.59 -103.38 164.84
CA LEU A 441 -19.30 -103.77 165.40
C LEU A 441 -19.05 -103.12 166.77
N ARG A 442 -19.38 -101.84 166.95
CA ARG A 442 -19.23 -101.14 168.25
C ARG A 442 -20.09 -101.78 169.34
N ASP A 443 -21.35 -102.11 169.06
CA ASP A 443 -22.25 -102.75 170.05
C ASP A 443 -21.82 -104.18 170.41
N LYS A 444 -21.20 -104.93 169.48
CA LYS A 444 -20.61 -106.25 169.77
C LYS A 444 -19.40 -106.15 170.69
N ILE A 445 -18.57 -105.10 170.56
CA ILE A 445 -17.45 -104.86 171.47
C ILE A 445 -17.96 -104.54 172.88
N LEU A 446 -18.97 -103.66 173.00
CA LEU A 446 -19.60 -103.32 174.29
C LEU A 446 -20.20 -104.54 175.02
N LYS A 447 -20.75 -105.51 174.29
CA LYS A 447 -21.22 -106.78 174.88
C LYS A 447 -20.07 -107.71 175.27
N ASN A 448 -19.03 -107.85 174.44
CA ASN A 448 -17.93 -108.77 174.72
C ASN A 448 -17.07 -108.36 175.93
N VAL A 449 -16.92 -107.07 176.21
CA VAL A 449 -16.20 -106.62 177.42
C VAL A 449 -16.93 -107.07 178.69
N LYS A 450 -18.24 -106.76 178.80
CA LYS A 450 -19.07 -107.22 179.93
C LYS A 450 -19.09 -108.74 180.08
N LEU A 451 -19.27 -109.46 178.97
CA LEU A 451 -19.32 -110.93 178.99
C LEU A 451 -17.98 -111.58 179.35
N MET A 452 -16.84 -110.89 179.18
CA MET A 452 -15.52 -111.36 179.60
C MET A 452 -15.26 -111.13 181.10
N GLU A 453 -15.85 -110.09 181.69
CA GLU A 453 -15.85 -109.89 183.14
C GLU A 453 -16.77 -110.91 183.83
N GLU A 454 -17.99 -111.13 183.31
CA GLU A 454 -18.88 -112.21 183.73
C GLU A 454 -18.23 -113.60 183.56
N ARG A 455 -17.51 -113.85 182.45
CA ARG A 455 -16.81 -115.15 182.27
C ARG A 455 -15.56 -115.34 183.09
N LYS A 456 -14.94 -114.26 183.60
CA LYS A 456 -13.98 -114.38 184.69
C LYS A 456 -14.65 -114.86 185.98
N GLN A 457 -15.87 -114.40 186.26
CA GLN A 457 -16.68 -114.86 187.40
C GLN A 457 -17.27 -116.29 187.19
N GLU A 458 -17.31 -116.80 185.95
CA GLU A 458 -17.92 -118.09 185.61
C GLU A 458 -16.92 -119.24 185.42
N LYS A 459 -15.82 -119.06 184.67
CA LYS A 459 -14.99 -120.19 184.23
C LYS A 459 -14.04 -120.77 185.28
N GLU A 460 -14.09 -120.27 186.50
CA GLU A 460 -13.61 -120.98 187.70
C GLU A 460 -14.56 -122.15 188.11
N ARG A 461 -15.50 -122.58 187.23
CA ARG A 461 -16.52 -123.64 187.51
C ARG A 461 -16.56 -124.95 186.66
N GLU A 462 -16.23 -125.05 185.35
CA GLU A 462 -16.93 -126.02 184.41
C GLU A 462 -16.19 -126.61 183.14
N PHE A 463 -16.79 -127.60 182.37
CA PHE A 463 -16.09 -128.59 181.47
C PHE A 463 -16.73 -129.28 180.16
N LEU A 464 -18.04 -129.28 179.76
CA LEU A 464 -18.73 -130.46 179.10
C LEU A 464 -18.74 -130.86 177.53
N ARG A 465 -19.90 -131.17 176.85
CA ARG A 465 -20.17 -132.36 175.90
C ARG A 465 -20.56 -132.12 174.37
N LYS A 466 -20.66 -133.19 173.48
CA LYS A 466 -20.64 -133.17 171.95
C LYS A 466 -21.27 -134.43 171.18
N LYS A 467 -21.72 -134.40 169.85
CA LYS A 467 -21.88 -135.50 168.74
C LYS A 467 -23.24 -135.66 167.91
N VAL A 468 -23.28 -135.93 166.55
CA VAL A 468 -24.39 -136.57 165.66
C VAL A 468 -24.15 -136.63 164.07
N ALA A 469 -24.91 -137.39 163.19
CA ALA A 469 -24.84 -137.47 161.66
C ALA A 469 -26.09 -138.11 160.85
N GLY A 470 -26.14 -138.22 159.47
CA GLY A 470 -27.28 -138.78 158.61
C GLY A 470 -27.13 -139.05 157.04
N GLN A 471 -28.17 -139.55 156.27
CA GLN A 471 -28.26 -140.00 154.80
C GLN A 471 -29.76 -140.13 154.25
N THR A 472 -30.31 -140.47 153.02
CA THR A 472 -30.15 -140.56 151.47
C THR A 472 -31.60 -140.73 150.81
N ARG A 473 -32.10 -141.04 149.54
CA ARG A 473 -31.90 -141.47 148.07
C ARG A 473 -33.26 -141.16 147.26
N LEU A 474 -33.80 -141.47 146.02
CA LEU A 474 -33.65 -142.14 144.64
C LEU A 474 -34.86 -141.61 143.69
N LYS A 475 -35.39 -141.98 142.46
CA LYS A 475 -35.36 -142.96 141.28
C LYS A 475 -36.08 -142.39 139.94
N SER A 476 -36.61 -143.18 138.95
CA SER A 476 -37.23 -142.85 137.57
C SER A 476 -38.28 -143.89 137.01
N ALA A 477 -39.04 -143.92 135.85
CA ALA A 477 -39.24 -143.28 134.49
C ALA A 477 -40.77 -143.46 133.98
N VAL A 478 -41.38 -143.40 132.74
CA VAL A 478 -41.08 -143.55 131.25
C VAL A 478 -41.78 -142.47 130.30
N ILE A 479 -42.62 -142.55 129.21
CA ILE A 479 -43.48 -143.53 128.40
C ILE A 479 -43.77 -143.03 126.89
N MET A 480 -44.78 -143.51 126.08
CA MET A 480 -45.06 -143.11 124.62
C MET A 480 -46.56 -143.05 124.13
N LYS A 481 -46.87 -142.17 123.13
CA LYS A 481 -48.05 -142.01 122.21
C LYS A 481 -49.44 -141.51 122.74
N LYS A 482 -50.40 -141.38 121.79
CA LYS A 482 -51.73 -140.72 121.85
C LYS A 482 -52.80 -141.63 122.45
#